data_AF-A0AAV0UW27-F1
#
_entry.id   AF-A0AAV0UW27-F1
#
_cell.length_a   1.000
_cell.length_b   1.000
_cell.length_c   1.000
_cell.angle_alpha   90.00
_cell.angle_beta   90.00
_cell.angle_gamma   90.00
#
_symmetry.space_group_name_H-M   'P 1'
#
loop_
_entity.id
_entity.type
_entity.pdbx_description
1 polymer ?
#
loop_
_entity_poly.entity_id
_entity_poly.type
_entity_poly.pdbx_seq_one_letter_code
_entity_poly.pdbx_strand_id
1 'polypeptide(L)'
;MQRMRRISPLLRCASVRSSLFSTSCVSPLFRACLSSAFLPHRRNSRRPFSLSSLPSTNRPSASTAPGATPSTVQGTNLLRRVSRARESHALEWSEGPGAAEEADPFSLTDPHDDLTTAKLTKLFSRFEPNEHGRVSYHGFRRGLEVMGIPCDPSDEFEAFVAQIDEDKSGGITYDEFLCAVQEIKLTQLFSPEYVKALMEEYARVHGHAAPVAKLGSIEYSPDRIRSAYPIEDLEKFMYSKQPNWANVRWINVEGSDPLMMRRLAVRYRLHPLAVEDTLDADLERPKYEQYDEHSLLVLQTVHARDLNKASEYQRMYRASLYVRDNDVSPFDSMGKAELERRLDELAMGRIMTPPEQLSVYVMDSVVISVQKSSSLLWSTLKRRLDMSYSKVRQSGTAFLVNSIVDVCVDELSPIAHTYGAKVAMLSRLLRHDPRNFNADRLAKCSKEIKGLKLLCKPLREMTTQLMKSTDFEGETLRYFRDVQDHVMVIDETCDHLLDRCRSLVDDCHNARHAQQSEVSYTLTLVATVFLPAQFLTGLYGMNFVNMPELHCEYGYVIWWGVVSTVATGTITYFKFYKKWL
;
A
#
# COMPACT_ATOMS: atom_id res chain seq x y z
N MET A 1 35.53 43.97 40.77
CA MET A 1 35.79 44.65 39.48
C MET A 1 34.52 44.50 38.64
N GLN A 2 33.71 45.54 38.44
CA GLN A 2 33.79 46.53 37.34
C GLN A 2 33.84 45.89 35.93
N ARG A 3 33.00 46.26 34.95
CA ARG A 3 31.80 47.13 34.93
C ARG A 3 30.98 46.84 33.65
N MET A 4 29.64 46.96 33.75
CA MET A 4 28.67 47.67 32.86
C MET A 4 29.03 48.01 31.39
N ARG A 5 28.11 48.19 30.43
CA ARG A 5 26.63 48.04 30.24
C ARG A 5 26.34 48.41 28.76
N ARG A 6 25.19 47.96 28.20
CA ARG A 6 24.24 48.61 27.23
C ARG A 6 24.81 49.61 26.17
N ILE A 7 24.26 49.73 24.95
CA ILE A 7 23.04 50.49 24.60
C ILE A 7 22.77 50.33 23.08
N SER A 8 21.52 50.06 22.68
CA SER A 8 20.92 50.35 21.35
C SER A 8 20.23 51.74 21.42
N PRO A 9 19.80 52.47 20.34
CA PRO A 9 19.24 51.93 19.07
C PRO A 9 19.33 52.89 17.81
N LEU A 10 18.51 52.58 16.79
CA LEU A 10 17.77 53.48 15.86
C LEU A 10 18.47 54.67 15.14
N LEU A 11 18.31 54.72 13.80
CA LEU A 11 17.73 55.89 13.12
C LEU A 11 17.19 55.55 11.72
N ARG A 12 16.00 56.11 11.39
CA ARG A 12 15.40 56.16 10.04
C ARG A 12 15.70 57.54 9.42
N CYS A 13 15.89 57.60 8.11
CA CYS A 13 15.34 58.58 7.15
C CYS A 13 15.81 58.16 5.74
N ALA A 14 15.01 58.00 4.68
CA ALA A 14 13.79 58.66 4.20
C ALA A 14 14.01 59.92 3.32
N SER A 15 13.87 59.68 2.01
CA SER A 15 13.15 60.50 1.02
C SER A 15 13.92 61.37 0.00
N VAL A 16 13.23 61.58 -1.14
CA VAL A 16 13.35 62.70 -2.11
C VAL A 16 14.57 62.69 -3.05
N ARG A 17 14.46 62.98 -4.36
CA ARG A 17 13.35 62.96 -5.37
C ARG A 17 13.98 63.25 -6.76
N SER A 18 13.14 63.29 -7.81
CA SER A 18 13.38 63.80 -9.18
C SER A 18 14.47 63.09 -10.02
N SER A 19 14.22 62.51 -11.20
CA SER A 19 13.38 62.86 -12.38
C SER A 19 14.00 63.92 -13.31
N LEU A 20 14.30 63.50 -14.54
CA LEU A 20 14.09 64.16 -15.85
C LEU A 20 14.35 63.05 -16.90
N PHE A 21 13.40 62.71 -17.78
CA PHE A 21 13.25 63.23 -19.15
C PHE A 21 14.49 62.95 -20.05
N SER A 22 14.39 62.46 -21.28
CA SER A 22 13.20 62.17 -22.11
C SER A 22 13.56 61.35 -23.36
N THR A 23 12.53 60.76 -24.02
CA THR A 23 12.32 60.65 -25.49
C THR A 23 13.51 60.82 -26.45
N SER A 24 13.71 60.10 -27.55
CA SER A 24 12.92 59.14 -28.37
C SER A 24 13.76 58.92 -29.66
N CYS A 25 13.48 58.08 -30.67
CA CYS A 25 12.21 57.84 -31.37
C CYS A 25 12.38 56.80 -32.49
N VAL A 26 11.26 56.21 -32.94
CA VAL A 26 10.95 55.82 -34.34
C VAL A 26 11.63 54.56 -34.94
N SER A 27 10.93 53.63 -35.62
CA SER A 27 9.47 53.38 -35.78
C SER A 27 9.20 51.96 -36.40
N PRO A 28 8.01 51.57 -36.97
CA PRO A 28 7.42 50.25 -36.68
C PRO A 28 7.03 49.42 -37.93
N LEU A 29 6.22 48.37 -37.74
CA LEU A 29 5.26 47.65 -38.65
C LEU A 29 5.20 46.19 -38.12
N PHE A 30 4.08 45.52 -37.83
CA PHE A 30 2.67 45.72 -38.22
C PHE A 30 1.67 45.36 -37.07
N ARG A 31 0.42 45.84 -37.19
CA ARG A 31 -0.74 45.65 -36.29
C ARG A 31 -2.06 45.56 -37.09
N ALA A 32 -3.18 45.04 -36.61
CA ALA A 32 -3.50 44.10 -35.50
C ALA A 32 -5.01 43.77 -35.54
N CYS A 33 -5.42 42.55 -35.15
CA CYS A 33 -6.83 42.20 -34.86
C CYS A 33 -6.85 41.17 -33.70
N LEU A 34 -7.35 41.51 -32.49
CA LEU A 34 -8.76 41.59 -32.05
C LEU A 34 -9.41 40.20 -31.87
N SER A 35 -10.23 39.89 -30.85
CA SER A 35 -10.47 40.45 -29.51
C SER A 35 -11.47 39.54 -28.76
N SER A 36 -11.71 39.78 -27.45
CA SER A 36 -12.79 39.21 -26.61
C SER A 36 -12.63 37.71 -26.20
N ALA A 37 -13.07 37.24 -25.02
CA ALA A 37 -13.81 37.89 -23.93
C ALA A 37 -13.51 37.29 -22.52
N PHE A 38 -13.52 38.18 -21.51
CA PHE A 38 -14.00 38.01 -20.12
C PHE A 38 -13.74 36.74 -19.25
N LEU A 39 -13.07 37.01 -18.12
CA LEU A 39 -13.10 36.34 -16.79
C LEU A 39 -14.48 36.55 -16.07
N PRO A 40 -14.74 36.03 -14.83
CA PRO A 40 -14.31 34.79 -14.14
C PRO A 40 -15.43 34.05 -13.31
N HIS A 41 -15.03 33.01 -12.55
CA HIS A 41 -15.46 32.71 -11.15
C HIS A 41 -16.65 31.75 -10.81
N ARG A 42 -16.32 30.70 -10.01
CA ARG A 42 -16.99 30.22 -8.75
C ARG A 42 -18.45 29.69 -8.78
N ARG A 43 -18.69 28.42 -8.38
CA ARG A 43 -19.21 27.99 -7.04
C ARG A 43 -19.76 26.55 -6.95
N ASN A 44 -19.84 26.05 -5.70
CA ASN A 44 -20.61 24.89 -5.23
C ASN A 44 -22.15 25.10 -5.28
N SER A 45 -22.89 24.03 -5.61
CA SER A 45 -24.24 23.67 -5.11
C SER A 45 -24.61 22.31 -5.74
N ARG A 46 -24.94 21.19 -5.05
CA ARG A 46 -25.92 20.88 -3.98
C ARG A 46 -27.39 21.21 -4.34
N ARG A 47 -28.25 20.16 -4.28
CA ARG A 47 -29.74 20.11 -4.27
C ARG A 47 -30.48 20.26 -5.63
N PRO A 48 -31.79 19.91 -5.74
CA PRO A 48 -32.67 19.12 -4.82
C PRO A 48 -33.46 17.97 -5.47
N PHE A 49 -34.20 17.21 -4.64
CA PHE A 49 -35.40 16.43 -5.04
C PHE A 49 -36.58 17.34 -5.46
N SER A 50 -37.47 16.85 -6.32
CA SER A 50 -38.84 17.35 -6.46
C SER A 50 -39.80 16.26 -6.96
N LEU A 51 -40.99 16.14 -6.36
CA LEU A 51 -42.04 15.21 -6.79
C LEU A 51 -42.78 15.70 -8.05
N SER A 52 -43.20 14.73 -8.89
CA SER A 52 -44.34 14.84 -9.80
C SER A 52 -44.80 13.42 -10.16
N SER A 53 -45.89 12.93 -9.57
CA SER A 53 -47.26 12.91 -10.14
C SER A 53 -47.54 11.72 -11.09
N LEU A 54 -48.50 10.89 -10.70
CA LEU A 54 -49.07 9.76 -11.46
C LEU A 54 -49.59 10.16 -12.85
N PRO A 55 -49.75 9.19 -13.76
CA PRO A 55 -51.13 8.80 -14.07
C PRO A 55 -51.40 7.29 -14.04
N SER A 56 -52.64 6.96 -13.72
CA SER A 56 -53.25 5.62 -13.78
C SER A 56 -53.52 5.14 -15.22
N THR A 57 -53.47 3.83 -15.48
CA THR A 57 -54.67 3.01 -15.83
C THR A 57 -54.37 1.53 -16.19
N ASN A 58 -55.40 0.70 -16.03
CA ASN A 58 -55.64 -0.61 -16.68
C ASN A 58 -54.91 -1.88 -16.19
N ARG A 59 -55.65 -2.66 -15.38
CA ARG A 59 -55.63 -4.14 -15.40
C ARG A 59 -56.26 -4.67 -16.70
N PRO A 60 -55.99 -5.94 -17.05
CA PRO A 60 -57.12 -6.88 -17.16
C PRO A 60 -56.93 -8.16 -16.31
N SER A 61 -57.92 -9.05 -16.34
CA SER A 61 -58.17 -10.10 -15.34
C SER A 61 -58.14 -11.54 -15.86
N ALA A 62 -57.64 -12.44 -15.02
CA ALA A 62 -58.09 -13.83 -14.77
C ALA A 62 -58.14 -14.89 -15.91
N SER A 63 -57.54 -16.06 -15.63
CA SER A 63 -58.05 -17.40 -16.00
C SER A 63 -57.46 -18.47 -15.06
N THR A 64 -58.14 -19.60 -14.88
CA THR A 64 -57.93 -20.53 -13.74
C THR A 64 -57.85 -22.01 -14.15
N ALA A 65 -56.90 -22.76 -13.56
CA ALA A 65 -56.89 -24.23 -13.36
C ALA A 65 -56.77 -25.17 -14.61
N PRO A 66 -56.55 -26.51 -14.42
CA PRO A 66 -55.61 -27.18 -13.50
C PRO A 66 -54.86 -28.40 -14.09
N GLY A 67 -53.89 -28.94 -13.32
CA GLY A 67 -53.71 -30.41 -13.17
C GLY A 67 -52.49 -31.09 -13.81
N ALA A 68 -51.55 -31.55 -12.97
CA ALA A 68 -50.72 -32.74 -13.19
C ALA A 68 -49.99 -33.16 -11.89
N THR A 69 -50.34 -34.33 -11.34
CA THR A 69 -49.42 -35.25 -10.62
C THR A 69 -49.06 -36.38 -11.60
N PRO A 70 -47.92 -37.10 -11.52
CA PRO A 70 -47.16 -37.57 -10.34
C PRO A 70 -45.68 -37.04 -10.37
N SER A 71 -44.70 -37.43 -9.54
CA SER A 71 -44.42 -38.73 -8.91
C SER A 71 -43.49 -38.68 -7.69
N THR A 72 -43.61 -39.72 -6.86
CA THR A 72 -42.79 -40.01 -5.68
C THR A 72 -41.32 -40.30 -6.02
N VAL A 73 -40.37 -39.58 -5.42
CA VAL A 73 -38.98 -40.03 -5.19
C VAL A 73 -38.54 -39.57 -3.79
N GLN A 74 -37.88 -40.46 -3.03
CA GLN A 74 -37.57 -40.29 -1.60
C GLN A 74 -36.28 -39.48 -1.32
N GLY A 75 -36.12 -39.05 -0.06
CA GLY A 75 -34.80 -38.81 0.57
C GLY A 75 -34.39 -37.34 0.76
N THR A 76 -34.44 -36.86 2.02
CA THR A 76 -33.71 -35.77 2.74
C THR A 76 -33.06 -34.58 1.97
N ASN A 77 -32.91 -33.35 2.49
CA ASN A 77 -32.04 -32.95 3.59
C ASN A 77 -32.06 -31.43 3.79
N LEU A 78 -31.59 -30.93 4.96
CA LEU A 78 -31.29 -29.53 5.36
C LEU A 78 -32.36 -28.90 6.33
N LEU A 79 -33.40 -29.67 6.69
CA LEU A 79 -34.44 -29.61 7.77
C LEU A 79 -35.84 -30.11 7.29
N ARG A 80 -36.20 -30.35 6.02
CA ARG A 80 -35.51 -30.61 4.74
C ARG A 80 -35.04 -29.40 3.87
N ARG A 81 -34.89 -28.14 4.36
CA ARG A 81 -33.99 -27.03 3.85
C ARG A 81 -34.12 -25.72 4.67
N VAL A 82 -33.98 -25.80 5.99
CA VAL A 82 -34.40 -24.80 7.02
C VAL A 82 -35.76 -24.16 6.68
N SER A 83 -36.68 -24.98 6.18
CA SER A 83 -38.11 -24.68 6.01
C SER A 83 -38.45 -23.28 5.45
N ARG A 84 -37.98 -22.98 4.23
CA ARG A 84 -38.34 -21.77 3.44
C ARG A 84 -37.85 -20.44 4.05
N ALA A 85 -36.65 -20.02 3.62
CA ALA A 85 -36.16 -18.64 3.73
C ALA A 85 -36.94 -17.63 2.84
N ARG A 86 -38.27 -17.81 2.66
CA ARG A 86 -39.10 -17.01 1.75
C ARG A 86 -40.61 -17.20 1.92
N GLU A 87 -41.19 -16.65 2.99
CA GLU A 87 -42.51 -16.02 2.89
C GLU A 87 -42.39 -14.58 3.42
N SER A 88 -42.96 -13.64 2.67
CA SER A 88 -42.67 -12.21 2.75
C SER A 88 -43.33 -11.50 3.94
N HIS A 89 -42.57 -10.62 4.61
CA HIS A 89 -43.02 -9.66 5.62
C HIS A 89 -43.82 -10.22 6.82
N ALA A 90 -43.12 -10.37 7.95
CA ALA A 90 -43.70 -10.14 9.27
C ALA A 90 -42.60 -9.59 10.20
N LEU A 91 -42.49 -8.26 10.23
CA LEU A 91 -41.63 -7.54 11.17
C LEU A 91 -42.56 -6.96 12.24
N GLU A 92 -42.47 -7.46 13.47
CA GLU A 92 -42.70 -6.69 14.70
C GLU A 92 -42.44 -7.54 15.95
N TRP A 93 -41.52 -7.08 16.81
CA TRP A 93 -41.81 -6.89 18.23
C TRP A 93 -41.05 -5.63 18.69
N SER A 94 -41.79 -4.71 19.32
CA SER A 94 -41.33 -3.43 19.86
C SER A 94 -40.89 -3.60 21.34
N GLU A 95 -40.29 -2.63 22.05
CA GLU A 95 -40.34 -1.17 21.93
C GLU A 95 -38.99 -0.48 22.15
N GLY A 96 -38.76 0.61 21.39
CA GLY A 96 -37.79 1.65 21.71
C GLY A 96 -36.43 1.58 21.00
N PRO A 97 -36.34 2.12 19.78
CA PRO A 97 -35.16 2.93 19.45
C PRO A 97 -35.50 4.23 18.71
N GLY A 98 -34.55 5.18 18.72
CA GLY A 98 -34.49 6.22 17.70
C GLY A 98 -34.26 5.60 16.32
N ALA A 99 -34.53 6.38 15.26
CA ALA A 99 -34.54 5.89 13.87
C ALA A 99 -33.33 4.99 13.54
N ALA A 100 -33.61 3.74 13.20
CA ALA A 100 -32.61 2.83 12.65
C ALA A 100 -32.21 3.34 11.25
N GLU A 101 -30.91 3.52 11.03
CA GLU A 101 -30.38 3.69 9.68
C GLU A 101 -30.53 2.37 8.90
N GLU A 102 -30.66 2.45 7.58
CA GLU A 102 -30.81 1.28 6.71
C GLU A 102 -29.58 0.38 6.83
N ALA A 103 -29.73 -0.81 7.43
CA ALA A 103 -28.63 -1.72 7.66
C ALA A 103 -28.08 -2.28 6.33
N ASP A 104 -26.78 -2.09 6.10
CA ASP A 104 -26.08 -2.65 4.94
C ASP A 104 -25.92 -4.18 5.10
N PRO A 105 -26.47 -5.02 4.18
CA PRO A 105 -26.30 -6.47 4.24
C PRO A 105 -24.85 -6.94 4.06
N PHE A 106 -23.92 -6.06 3.65
CA PHE A 106 -22.47 -6.30 3.68
C PHE A 106 -21.81 -6.04 5.02
N SER A 107 -22.48 -5.34 5.94
CA SER A 107 -21.95 -5.02 7.26
C SER A 107 -21.65 -6.30 8.05
N LEU A 108 -20.37 -6.68 8.11
CA LEU A 108 -19.90 -7.83 8.89
C LEU A 108 -19.97 -7.58 10.41
N THR A 109 -20.24 -6.33 10.78
CA THR A 109 -20.60 -5.90 12.13
C THR A 109 -22.09 -6.07 12.45
N ASP A 110 -22.89 -6.67 11.55
CA ASP A 110 -24.27 -7.09 11.89
C ASP A 110 -24.24 -7.90 13.20
N PRO A 111 -25.00 -7.48 14.23
CA PRO A 111 -25.11 -8.22 15.47
C PRO A 111 -25.51 -9.69 15.30
N HIS A 112 -26.10 -10.09 14.18
CA HIS A 112 -26.40 -11.50 13.88
C HIS A 112 -25.18 -12.35 13.50
N ASP A 113 -24.14 -11.83 12.85
CA ASP A 113 -22.99 -12.66 12.40
C ASP A 113 -21.91 -12.80 13.49
N ASP A 114 -21.79 -11.82 14.38
CA ASP A 114 -20.89 -11.82 15.55
C ASP A 114 -21.09 -13.05 16.47
N LEU A 115 -20.03 -13.87 16.59
CA LEU A 115 -19.92 -15.05 17.46
C LEU A 115 -18.85 -14.91 18.55
N THR A 116 -18.58 -13.68 19.00
CA THR A 116 -17.68 -13.43 20.13
C THR A 116 -18.12 -14.14 21.41
N THR A 117 -17.15 -14.55 22.21
CA THR A 117 -17.32 -15.30 23.47
C THR A 117 -18.25 -14.57 24.44
N ALA A 118 -18.12 -13.24 24.54
CA ALA A 118 -19.00 -12.40 25.37
C ALA A 118 -20.47 -12.46 24.90
N LYS A 119 -20.73 -12.43 23.59
CA LYS A 119 -22.09 -12.53 23.04
C LYS A 119 -22.65 -13.93 23.19
N LEU A 120 -21.87 -14.97 22.90
CA LEU A 120 -22.29 -16.37 23.08
C LEU A 120 -22.57 -16.72 24.54
N THR A 121 -21.77 -16.23 25.49
CA THR A 121 -22.02 -16.38 26.94
C THR A 121 -23.31 -15.66 27.36
N LYS A 122 -23.54 -14.45 26.85
CA LYS A 122 -24.78 -13.68 27.09
C LYS A 122 -26.01 -14.31 26.44
N LEU A 123 -25.83 -15.02 25.32
CA LEU A 123 -26.87 -15.85 24.73
C LEU A 123 -27.12 -17.07 25.62
N PHE A 124 -26.12 -17.90 25.89
CA PHE A 124 -26.20 -19.13 26.69
C PHE A 124 -26.87 -18.93 28.06
N SER A 125 -26.54 -17.84 28.76
CA SER A 125 -27.17 -17.49 30.04
C SER A 125 -28.69 -17.20 29.96
N ARG A 126 -29.24 -16.87 28.77
CA ARG A 126 -30.69 -16.74 28.54
C ARG A 126 -31.41 -18.08 28.35
N PHE A 127 -30.69 -19.18 28.17
CA PHE A 127 -31.28 -20.53 28.01
C PHE A 127 -31.53 -21.24 29.36
N GLU A 128 -31.40 -20.52 30.49
CA GLU A 128 -31.64 -21.03 31.84
C GLU A 128 -30.79 -22.30 32.15
N PRO A 129 -29.44 -22.22 32.12
CA PRO A 129 -28.59 -23.35 32.46
C PRO A 129 -28.82 -23.79 33.92
N ASN A 130 -28.87 -25.11 34.12
CA ASN A 130 -28.99 -25.75 35.43
C ASN A 130 -27.79 -25.42 36.34
N GLU A 131 -27.86 -25.77 37.63
CA GLU A 131 -26.78 -25.57 38.63
C GLU A 131 -25.41 -26.15 38.21
N HIS A 132 -25.39 -27.09 37.26
CA HIS A 132 -24.19 -27.71 36.70
C HIS A 132 -23.68 -27.03 35.40
N GLY A 133 -24.21 -25.87 35.02
CA GLY A 133 -23.82 -25.13 33.82
C GLY A 133 -24.33 -25.72 32.50
N ARG A 134 -25.32 -26.62 32.53
CA ARG A 134 -25.88 -27.33 31.36
C ARG A 134 -27.30 -26.88 31.04
N VAL A 135 -27.60 -26.73 29.75
CA VAL A 135 -28.92 -26.34 29.24
C VAL A 135 -29.72 -27.60 28.87
N SER A 136 -30.98 -27.70 29.32
CA SER A 136 -31.87 -28.80 28.91
C SER A 136 -32.20 -28.71 27.41
N TYR A 137 -32.44 -29.83 26.74
CA TYR A 137 -32.79 -29.83 25.30
C TYR A 137 -34.01 -28.94 24.98
N HIS A 138 -34.99 -28.88 25.90
CA HIS A 138 -36.15 -28.00 25.77
C HIS A 138 -35.78 -26.51 25.91
N GLY A 139 -34.87 -26.17 26.83
CA GLY A 139 -34.30 -24.83 26.95
C GLY A 139 -33.56 -24.41 25.68
N PHE A 140 -32.70 -25.31 25.16
CA PHE A 140 -31.98 -25.12 23.90
C PHE A 140 -32.92 -24.86 22.72
N ARG A 141 -33.95 -25.70 22.54
CA ARG A 141 -34.99 -25.50 21.50
C ARG A 141 -35.65 -24.13 21.61
N ARG A 142 -36.09 -23.75 22.82
CA ARG A 142 -36.76 -22.47 23.07
C ARG A 142 -35.88 -21.26 22.74
N GLY A 143 -34.58 -21.33 23.01
CA GLY A 143 -33.69 -20.22 22.66
C GLY A 143 -33.23 -20.22 21.20
N LEU A 144 -33.25 -21.36 20.49
CA LEU A 144 -33.15 -21.38 19.02
C LEU A 144 -34.36 -20.68 18.38
N GLU A 145 -35.58 -20.94 18.87
CA GLU A 145 -36.79 -20.23 18.46
C GLU A 145 -36.67 -18.70 18.70
N VAL A 146 -36.10 -18.28 19.85
CA VAL A 146 -35.82 -16.86 20.16
C VAL A 146 -34.74 -16.25 19.25
N MET A 147 -33.83 -17.05 18.69
CA MET A 147 -32.88 -16.62 17.64
C MET A 147 -33.48 -16.68 16.23
N GLY A 148 -34.80 -16.86 16.10
CA GLY A 148 -35.50 -16.87 14.81
C GLY A 148 -35.29 -18.16 13.99
N ILE A 149 -34.80 -19.23 14.62
CA ILE A 149 -34.62 -20.55 13.99
C ILE A 149 -35.81 -21.42 14.44
N PRO A 150 -36.85 -21.61 13.60
CA PRO A 150 -37.99 -22.44 13.97
C PRO A 150 -37.59 -23.93 14.02
N CYS A 151 -37.69 -24.53 15.20
CA CYS A 151 -37.39 -25.94 15.42
C CYS A 151 -38.67 -26.72 15.77
N ASP A 152 -39.36 -27.23 14.74
CA ASP A 152 -40.49 -28.14 14.92
C ASP A 152 -40.06 -29.40 15.71
N PRO A 153 -40.84 -29.84 16.72
CA PRO A 153 -40.58 -31.06 17.46
C PRO A 153 -40.76 -32.26 16.52
N SER A 154 -39.63 -32.74 16.00
CA SER A 154 -39.53 -33.74 14.96
C SER A 154 -38.34 -34.65 15.25
N ASP A 155 -38.38 -35.88 14.74
CA ASP A 155 -37.29 -36.85 14.84
C ASP A 155 -35.95 -36.27 14.30
N GLU A 156 -36.01 -35.30 13.37
CA GLU A 156 -34.85 -34.57 12.85
C GLU A 156 -34.20 -33.65 13.91
N PHE A 157 -34.99 -33.00 14.79
CA PHE A 157 -34.44 -32.18 15.89
C PHE A 157 -33.83 -33.07 16.98
N GLU A 158 -34.46 -34.19 17.33
CA GLU A 158 -33.87 -35.14 18.28
C GLU A 158 -32.59 -35.78 17.73
N ALA A 159 -32.54 -36.10 16.44
CA ALA A 159 -31.33 -36.58 15.77
C ALA A 159 -30.21 -35.52 15.76
N PHE A 160 -30.54 -34.24 15.54
CA PHE A 160 -29.60 -33.13 15.60
C PHE A 160 -29.04 -32.92 17.01
N VAL A 161 -29.91 -32.90 18.03
CA VAL A 161 -29.49 -32.82 19.44
C VAL A 161 -28.62 -34.02 19.83
N ALA A 162 -28.97 -35.23 19.40
CA ALA A 162 -28.17 -36.45 19.64
C ALA A 162 -26.85 -36.50 18.85
N GLN A 163 -26.65 -35.63 17.86
CA GLN A 163 -25.38 -35.44 17.16
C GLN A 163 -24.51 -34.36 17.83
N ILE A 164 -25.13 -33.37 18.48
CA ILE A 164 -24.46 -32.31 19.25
C ILE A 164 -23.96 -32.79 20.61
N ASP A 165 -24.78 -33.59 21.31
CA ASP A 165 -24.49 -34.19 22.61
C ASP A 165 -23.49 -35.37 22.43
N GLU A 166 -22.23 -35.04 22.11
CA GLU A 166 -21.14 -36.02 21.88
C GLU A 166 -20.88 -36.85 23.15
N ASP A 167 -21.08 -36.28 24.36
CA ASP A 167 -20.85 -36.96 25.64
C ASP A 167 -22.07 -37.76 26.18
N LYS A 168 -23.24 -37.60 25.53
CA LYS A 168 -24.54 -38.20 25.89
C LYS A 168 -24.98 -37.92 27.31
N SER A 169 -24.64 -36.74 27.84
CA SER A 169 -24.82 -36.44 29.26
C SER A 169 -26.18 -35.87 29.63
N GLY A 170 -27.10 -35.75 28.67
CA GLY A 170 -28.51 -35.41 28.93
C GLY A 170 -28.78 -33.92 29.05
N GLY A 171 -27.83 -33.07 28.65
CA GLY A 171 -27.95 -31.62 28.68
C GLY A 171 -26.74 -30.93 28.07
N ILE A 172 -27.00 -29.94 27.24
CA ILE A 172 -26.03 -29.28 26.36
C ILE A 172 -25.10 -28.39 27.19
N THR A 173 -23.80 -28.64 27.10
CA THR A 173 -22.73 -27.81 27.65
C THR A 173 -22.52 -26.54 26.81
N TYR A 174 -21.73 -25.59 27.31
CA TYR A 174 -21.40 -24.37 26.56
C TYR A 174 -20.65 -24.66 25.24
N ASP A 175 -19.75 -25.64 25.24
CA ASP A 175 -18.94 -25.98 24.06
C ASP A 175 -19.78 -26.69 22.98
N GLU A 176 -20.71 -27.55 23.39
CA GLU A 176 -21.69 -28.18 22.50
C GLU A 176 -22.69 -27.16 21.94
N PHE A 177 -23.19 -26.24 22.78
CA PHE A 177 -24.00 -25.09 22.34
C PHE A 177 -23.27 -24.26 21.28
N LEU A 178 -21.99 -23.98 21.52
CA LEU A 178 -21.15 -23.21 20.62
C LEU A 178 -20.95 -23.94 19.28
N CYS A 179 -20.65 -25.24 19.30
CA CYS A 179 -20.55 -26.06 18.10
C CYS A 179 -21.88 -26.08 17.31
N ALA A 180 -23.01 -26.27 17.99
CA ALA A 180 -24.34 -26.26 17.36
C ALA A 180 -24.66 -24.93 16.66
N VAL A 181 -24.40 -23.79 17.32
CA VAL A 181 -24.61 -22.46 16.73
C VAL A 181 -23.69 -22.24 15.52
N GLN A 182 -22.44 -22.71 15.56
CA GLN A 182 -21.54 -22.67 14.42
C GLN A 182 -22.05 -23.53 13.25
N GLU A 183 -22.48 -24.76 13.50
CA GLU A 183 -22.99 -25.66 12.44
C GLU A 183 -24.26 -25.11 11.77
N ILE A 184 -25.21 -24.57 12.53
CA ILE A 184 -26.43 -23.96 11.99
C ILE A 184 -26.08 -22.77 11.08
N LYS A 185 -25.23 -21.85 11.55
CA LYS A 185 -24.81 -20.70 10.75
C LYS A 185 -24.00 -21.09 9.52
N LEU A 186 -23.10 -22.07 9.62
CA LEU A 186 -22.37 -22.58 8.45
C LEU A 186 -23.34 -23.17 7.42
N THR A 187 -24.32 -23.97 7.86
CA THR A 187 -25.34 -24.53 6.97
C THR A 187 -26.15 -23.43 6.26
N GLN A 188 -26.50 -22.34 6.96
CA GLN A 188 -27.12 -21.16 6.34
C GLN A 188 -26.19 -20.49 5.31
N LEU A 189 -24.89 -20.31 5.63
CA LEU A 189 -23.90 -19.74 4.70
C LEU A 189 -23.57 -20.65 3.49
N PHE A 190 -23.97 -21.93 3.50
CA PHE A 190 -23.88 -22.85 2.36
C PHE A 190 -25.21 -23.03 1.60
N SER A 191 -26.34 -22.48 2.09
CA SER A 191 -27.62 -22.50 1.36
C SER A 191 -27.49 -21.81 0.00
N PRO A 192 -27.93 -22.45 -1.11
CA PRO A 192 -27.88 -21.83 -2.43
C PRO A 192 -28.79 -20.59 -2.54
N GLU A 193 -29.85 -20.52 -1.73
CA GLU A 193 -30.71 -19.34 -1.61
C GLU A 193 -29.95 -18.16 -1.01
N TYR A 194 -29.23 -18.37 0.10
CA TYR A 194 -28.40 -17.34 0.76
C TYR A 194 -27.26 -16.88 -0.15
N VAL A 195 -26.51 -17.82 -0.73
CA VAL A 195 -25.39 -17.52 -1.65
C VAL A 195 -25.87 -16.69 -2.84
N LYS A 196 -27.03 -17.02 -3.42
CA LYS A 196 -27.61 -16.25 -4.51
C LYS A 196 -28.01 -14.83 -4.09
N ALA A 197 -28.69 -14.68 -2.94
CA ALA A 197 -29.08 -13.37 -2.44
C ALA A 197 -27.87 -12.45 -2.20
N LEU A 198 -26.84 -12.96 -1.51
CA LEU A 198 -25.61 -12.22 -1.24
C LEU A 198 -24.87 -11.81 -2.53
N MET A 199 -24.81 -12.69 -3.54
CA MET A 199 -24.19 -12.39 -4.83
C MET A 199 -24.97 -11.33 -5.64
N GLU A 200 -26.30 -11.39 -5.62
CA GLU A 200 -27.17 -10.37 -6.26
C GLU A 200 -27.08 -9.01 -5.55
N GLU A 201 -26.90 -9.00 -4.23
CA GLU A 201 -26.64 -7.80 -3.43
C GLU A 201 -25.24 -7.22 -3.71
N TYR A 202 -24.21 -8.07 -3.83
CA TYR A 202 -22.84 -7.61 -4.01
C TYR A 202 -22.67 -6.95 -5.37
N ALA A 203 -23.26 -7.56 -6.40
CA ALA A 203 -23.32 -6.98 -7.74
C ALA A 203 -24.11 -5.65 -7.79
N ARG A 204 -25.12 -5.46 -6.94
CA ARG A 204 -25.84 -4.18 -6.81
C ARG A 204 -24.99 -3.08 -6.19
N VAL A 205 -24.21 -3.39 -5.14
CA VAL A 205 -23.40 -2.40 -4.41
C VAL A 205 -22.09 -2.07 -5.15
N HIS A 206 -21.35 -3.09 -5.61
CA HIS A 206 -20.01 -2.93 -6.18
C HIS A 206 -19.99 -2.83 -7.72
N GLY A 207 -21.13 -3.08 -8.39
CA GLY A 207 -21.25 -3.03 -9.84
C GLY A 207 -20.53 -4.16 -10.60
N HIS A 208 -19.91 -5.11 -9.90
CA HIS A 208 -19.25 -6.29 -10.45
C HIS A 208 -19.57 -7.54 -9.63
N ALA A 209 -19.38 -8.73 -10.21
CA ALA A 209 -19.51 -9.99 -9.48
C ALA A 209 -18.45 -10.08 -8.35
N ALA A 210 -18.78 -10.76 -7.25
CA ALA A 210 -17.83 -10.99 -6.18
C ALA A 210 -16.62 -11.81 -6.69
N PRO A 211 -15.39 -11.48 -6.26
CA PRO A 211 -14.22 -12.27 -6.61
C PRO A 211 -14.30 -13.63 -5.92
N VAL A 212 -14.04 -14.70 -6.67
CA VAL A 212 -14.01 -16.07 -6.11
C VAL A 212 -12.64 -16.30 -5.48
N ALA A 213 -12.59 -16.50 -4.15
CA ALA A 213 -11.35 -16.82 -3.47
C ALA A 213 -10.95 -18.29 -3.66
N LYS A 214 -9.65 -18.55 -3.78
CA LYS A 214 -9.06 -19.89 -3.72
C LYS A 214 -8.61 -20.15 -2.30
N LEU A 215 -9.07 -21.25 -1.72
CA LEU A 215 -8.64 -21.69 -0.39
C LEU A 215 -7.68 -22.88 -0.52
N GLY A 216 -6.59 -22.85 0.25
CA GLY A 216 -5.69 -23.97 0.45
C GLY A 216 -5.45 -24.26 1.92
N SER A 217 -5.02 -25.47 2.24
CA SER A 217 -4.60 -25.85 3.59
C SER A 217 -3.34 -26.71 3.57
N ILE A 218 -2.41 -26.41 4.49
CA ILE A 218 -1.27 -27.27 4.85
C ILE A 218 -1.43 -27.64 6.33
N GLU A 219 -1.42 -28.93 6.62
CA GLU A 219 -1.42 -29.45 7.98
C GLU A 219 -0.10 -30.18 8.22
N TYR A 220 0.52 -29.92 9.37
CA TYR A 220 1.83 -30.46 9.64
C TYR A 220 2.11 -30.75 11.12
N SER A 221 2.97 -31.75 11.30
CA SER A 221 3.77 -32.02 12.49
C SER A 221 5.21 -32.33 12.07
N PRO A 222 6.18 -32.49 12.98
CA PRO A 222 7.57 -32.78 12.63
C PRO A 222 7.70 -33.92 11.61
N ASP A 223 6.93 -35.00 11.79
CA ASP A 223 7.06 -36.24 11.02
C ASP A 223 6.19 -36.31 9.76
N ARG A 224 5.03 -35.62 9.70
CA ARG A 224 4.03 -35.84 8.65
C ARG A 224 3.41 -34.55 8.10
N ILE A 225 3.37 -34.40 6.77
CA ILE A 225 2.69 -33.30 6.07
C ILE A 225 1.43 -33.78 5.35
N ARG A 226 0.42 -32.91 5.28
CA ARG A 226 -0.65 -32.96 4.28
C ARG A 226 -0.81 -31.56 3.67
N SER A 227 -1.02 -31.46 2.37
CA SER A 227 -1.36 -30.18 1.72
C SER A 227 -2.44 -30.37 0.67
N ALA A 228 -3.40 -29.46 0.59
CA ALA A 228 -4.42 -29.37 -0.44
C ALA A 228 -4.51 -27.92 -0.94
N TYR A 229 -4.38 -27.70 -2.25
CA TYR A 229 -4.56 -26.39 -2.89
C TYR A 229 -4.81 -26.60 -4.40
N PRO A 230 -5.87 -26.01 -4.98
CA PRO A 230 -7.03 -25.46 -4.27
C PRO A 230 -7.80 -26.59 -3.56
N ILE A 231 -8.64 -26.24 -2.58
CA ILE A 231 -9.62 -27.17 -2.00
C ILE A 231 -10.89 -27.12 -2.84
N GLU A 232 -11.27 -28.27 -3.43
CA GLU A 232 -12.43 -28.41 -4.30
C GLU A 232 -13.76 -28.47 -3.52
N ASP A 233 -13.78 -29.28 -2.45
CA ASP A 233 -14.94 -29.45 -1.56
C ASP A 233 -14.80 -28.57 -0.31
N LEU A 234 -15.25 -27.33 -0.44
CA LEU A 234 -15.17 -26.32 0.61
C LEU A 234 -16.07 -26.64 1.82
N GLU A 235 -17.25 -27.21 1.57
CA GLU A 235 -18.23 -27.54 2.61
C GLU A 235 -17.64 -28.60 3.56
N LYS A 236 -17.19 -29.72 3.00
CA LYS A 236 -16.51 -30.78 3.77
C LYS A 236 -15.23 -30.30 4.46
N PHE A 237 -14.52 -29.33 3.88
CA PHE A 237 -13.35 -28.75 4.52
C PHE A 237 -13.72 -27.92 5.76
N MET A 238 -14.76 -27.08 5.69
CA MET A 238 -15.19 -26.26 6.84
C MET A 238 -15.63 -27.15 8.02
N TYR A 239 -16.35 -28.24 7.78
CA TYR A 239 -16.72 -29.20 8.81
C TYR A 239 -15.58 -30.12 9.27
N SER A 240 -14.40 -30.09 8.64
CA SER A 240 -13.28 -30.94 9.03
C SER A 240 -12.61 -30.47 10.34
N LYS A 241 -12.54 -31.36 11.34
CA LYS A 241 -11.67 -31.16 12.52
C LYS A 241 -10.19 -31.33 12.12
N GLN A 242 -9.26 -30.65 12.81
CA GLN A 242 -7.82 -30.82 12.59
C GLN A 242 -7.42 -32.26 12.96
N PRO A 243 -6.60 -32.98 12.15
CA PRO A 243 -6.18 -34.33 12.51
C PRO A 243 -5.31 -34.33 13.76
N ASN A 244 -5.56 -35.26 14.69
CA ASN A 244 -4.87 -35.35 15.99
C ASN A 244 -3.33 -35.50 15.90
N TRP A 245 -2.79 -35.88 14.74
CA TRP A 245 -1.34 -35.97 14.50
C TRP A 245 -0.70 -34.64 14.06
N ALA A 246 -1.50 -33.66 13.63
CA ALA A 246 -1.02 -32.39 13.12
C ALA A 246 -0.94 -31.36 14.26
N ASN A 247 0.22 -30.74 14.43
CA ASN A 247 0.43 -29.69 15.43
C ASN A 247 -0.16 -28.37 14.94
N VAL A 248 -0.02 -28.09 13.63
CA VAL A 248 -0.46 -26.83 13.01
C VAL A 248 -1.30 -27.11 11.77
N ARG A 249 -2.44 -26.41 11.65
CA ARG A 249 -3.22 -26.25 10.43
C ARG A 249 -3.06 -24.83 9.92
N TRP A 250 -2.35 -24.67 8.81
CA TRP A 250 -2.29 -23.41 8.08
C TRP A 250 -3.33 -23.40 6.96
N ILE A 251 -4.13 -22.34 6.89
CA ILE A 251 -5.12 -22.06 5.84
C ILE A 251 -4.65 -20.81 5.10
N ASN A 252 -4.68 -20.84 3.77
CA ASN A 252 -4.34 -19.71 2.92
C ASN A 252 -5.51 -19.39 1.99
N VAL A 253 -5.94 -18.13 1.98
CA VAL A 253 -7.05 -17.62 1.18
C VAL A 253 -6.51 -16.59 0.20
N GLU A 254 -6.68 -16.86 -1.09
CA GLU A 254 -6.25 -15.98 -2.18
C GLU A 254 -7.46 -15.41 -2.90
N GLY A 255 -7.73 -14.12 -2.69
CA GLY A 255 -8.92 -13.40 -3.15
C GLY A 255 -9.70 -12.80 -1.97
N SER A 256 -10.29 -11.63 -2.20
CA SER A 256 -11.11 -10.89 -1.22
C SER A 256 -12.60 -11.26 -1.35
N ASP A 257 -12.92 -12.52 -1.07
CA ASP A 257 -14.29 -13.05 -1.11
C ASP A 257 -14.99 -12.87 0.25
N PRO A 258 -16.02 -11.99 0.36
CA PRO A 258 -16.72 -11.77 1.63
C PRO A 258 -17.45 -13.02 2.14
N LEU A 259 -17.93 -13.89 1.24
CA LEU A 259 -18.64 -15.12 1.62
C LEU A 259 -17.66 -16.16 2.18
N MET A 260 -16.46 -16.27 1.60
CA MET A 260 -15.38 -17.08 2.16
C MET A 260 -15.00 -16.60 3.56
N MET A 261 -14.86 -15.28 3.73
CA MET A 261 -14.52 -14.69 5.02
C MET A 261 -15.63 -14.85 6.06
N ARG A 262 -16.92 -14.72 5.71
CA ARG A 262 -18.04 -15.05 6.62
C ARG A 262 -18.00 -16.50 7.08
N ARG A 263 -17.74 -17.45 6.18
CA ARG A 263 -17.61 -18.88 6.52
C ARG A 263 -16.45 -19.15 7.48
N LEU A 264 -15.30 -18.51 7.24
CA LEU A 264 -14.14 -18.61 8.15
C LEU A 264 -14.42 -17.91 9.49
N ALA A 265 -15.06 -16.75 9.48
CA ALA A 265 -15.45 -16.02 10.69
C ALA A 265 -16.36 -16.86 11.58
N VAL A 266 -17.38 -17.51 11.01
CA VAL A 266 -18.24 -18.42 11.75
C VAL A 266 -17.48 -19.63 12.25
N ARG A 267 -16.68 -20.29 11.38
CA ARG A 267 -15.98 -21.54 11.72
C ARG A 267 -14.89 -21.37 12.80
N TYR A 268 -14.21 -20.21 12.81
CA TYR A 268 -13.06 -19.93 13.67
C TYR A 268 -13.32 -18.84 14.72
N ARG A 269 -14.56 -18.32 14.81
CA ARG A 269 -14.97 -17.24 15.73
C ARG A 269 -14.07 -16.00 15.59
N LEU A 270 -13.79 -15.63 14.33
CA LEU A 270 -13.03 -14.42 14.03
C LEU A 270 -13.84 -13.18 14.42
N HIS A 271 -13.18 -12.15 14.94
CA HIS A 271 -13.85 -10.98 15.49
C HIS A 271 -14.40 -10.12 14.34
N PRO A 272 -15.64 -9.58 14.42
CA PRO A 272 -16.24 -8.79 13.33
C PRO A 272 -15.33 -7.69 12.78
N LEU A 273 -14.75 -6.87 13.66
CA LEU A 273 -13.81 -5.80 13.27
C LEU A 273 -12.56 -6.35 12.57
N ALA A 274 -12.04 -7.50 13.02
CA ALA A 274 -10.86 -8.12 12.41
C ALA A 274 -11.15 -8.70 11.00
N VAL A 275 -12.42 -8.99 10.70
CA VAL A 275 -12.89 -9.43 9.38
C VAL A 275 -13.19 -8.23 8.48
N GLU A 276 -13.75 -7.16 9.04
CA GLU A 276 -13.94 -5.85 8.38
C GLU A 276 -12.59 -5.28 7.92
N ASP A 277 -11.60 -5.15 8.83
CA ASP A 277 -10.22 -4.74 8.53
C ASP A 277 -9.56 -5.54 7.40
N THR A 278 -9.98 -6.79 7.18
CA THR A 278 -9.42 -7.71 6.18
C THR A 278 -10.14 -7.65 4.84
N LEU A 279 -11.36 -7.11 4.82
CA LEU A 279 -12.18 -6.94 3.61
C LEU A 279 -12.26 -5.49 3.12
N ASP A 280 -11.78 -4.52 3.91
CA ASP A 280 -11.67 -3.12 3.48
C ASP A 280 -10.89 -3.00 2.17
N ALA A 281 -11.32 -2.06 1.34
CA ALA A 281 -10.67 -1.70 0.09
C ALA A 281 -9.42 -0.82 0.33
N ASP A 282 -9.40 -0.06 1.43
CA ASP A 282 -8.26 0.75 1.83
C ASP A 282 -7.17 -0.09 2.50
N LEU A 283 -5.91 0.25 2.23
CA LEU A 283 -4.75 -0.52 2.68
C LEU A 283 -4.43 -0.21 4.14
N GLU A 284 -4.84 -1.10 5.06
CA GLU A 284 -4.57 -0.92 6.48
C GLU A 284 -3.07 -0.95 6.82
N ARG A 285 -2.70 -0.25 7.89
CA ARG A 285 -1.31 -0.16 8.33
C ARG A 285 -0.91 -1.43 9.09
N PRO A 286 0.35 -1.89 8.98
CA PRO A 286 0.83 -3.01 9.76
C PRO A 286 0.60 -2.80 11.26
N LYS A 287 -0.17 -3.71 11.87
CA LYS A 287 -0.63 -3.64 13.27
C LYS A 287 -0.80 -5.05 13.84
N TYR A 288 -0.69 -5.15 15.16
CA TYR A 288 -1.00 -6.37 15.92
C TYR A 288 -2.13 -6.08 16.91
N GLU A 289 -3.16 -6.91 16.89
CA GLU A 289 -4.33 -6.80 17.78
C GLU A 289 -4.65 -8.17 18.37
N GLN A 290 -4.94 -8.21 19.67
CA GLN A 290 -5.26 -9.43 20.40
C GLN A 290 -6.75 -9.42 20.75
N TYR A 291 -7.45 -10.49 20.39
CA TYR A 291 -8.85 -10.75 20.75
C TYR A 291 -8.95 -12.03 21.60
N ASP A 292 -10.08 -12.26 22.25
CA ASP A 292 -10.27 -13.37 23.19
C ASP A 292 -10.00 -14.77 22.60
N GLU A 293 -10.23 -14.95 21.29
CA GLU A 293 -10.20 -16.25 20.61
C GLU A 293 -9.06 -16.40 19.57
N HIS A 294 -8.40 -15.29 19.22
CA HIS A 294 -7.33 -15.23 18.22
C HIS A 294 -6.63 -13.87 18.26
N SER A 295 -5.42 -13.81 17.72
CA SER A 295 -4.71 -12.55 17.47
C SER A 295 -4.69 -12.24 15.97
N LEU A 296 -4.98 -10.99 15.61
CA LEU A 296 -4.90 -10.47 14.24
C LEU A 296 -3.55 -9.78 14.03
N LEU A 297 -2.90 -10.15 12.92
CA LEU A 297 -1.72 -9.49 12.42
C LEU A 297 -1.99 -8.96 11.01
N VAL A 298 -1.96 -7.64 10.83
CA VAL A 298 -2.02 -7.01 9.50
C VAL A 298 -0.61 -6.72 9.02
N LEU A 299 -0.32 -7.11 7.78
CA LEU A 299 0.95 -6.93 7.08
C LEU A 299 0.72 -6.22 5.75
N GLN A 300 1.74 -5.53 5.25
CA GLN A 300 1.79 -5.02 3.88
C GLN A 300 2.88 -5.77 3.13
N THR A 301 2.49 -6.50 2.09
CA THR A 301 3.41 -7.21 1.19
C THR A 301 3.73 -6.34 -0.02
N VAL A 302 4.98 -6.36 -0.47
CA VAL A 302 5.39 -5.81 -1.76
C VAL A 302 6.29 -6.83 -2.45
N HIS A 303 6.18 -6.90 -3.78
CA HIS A 303 6.97 -7.81 -4.59
C HIS A 303 7.79 -7.03 -5.62
N ALA A 304 8.98 -7.53 -5.93
CA ALA A 304 9.71 -7.07 -7.10
C ALA A 304 8.91 -7.44 -8.37
N ARG A 305 8.65 -6.46 -9.26
CA ARG A 305 7.91 -6.73 -10.51
C ARG A 305 8.62 -7.72 -11.44
N ASP A 306 9.96 -7.74 -11.35
CA ASP A 306 10.83 -8.66 -12.06
C ASP A 306 11.91 -9.13 -11.08
N LEU A 307 11.68 -10.28 -10.45
CA LEU A 307 12.56 -10.86 -9.44
C LEU A 307 13.95 -11.20 -9.99
N ASN A 308 14.05 -11.53 -11.29
CA ASN A 308 15.32 -11.86 -11.95
C ASN A 308 16.19 -10.60 -12.09
N LYS A 309 15.63 -9.51 -12.60
CA LYS A 309 16.31 -8.20 -12.64
C LYS A 309 16.63 -7.68 -11.25
N ALA A 310 15.71 -7.87 -10.29
CA ALA A 310 15.95 -7.47 -8.91
C ALA A 310 17.20 -8.17 -8.33
N SER A 311 17.31 -9.48 -8.56
CA SER A 311 18.46 -10.31 -8.16
C SER A 311 19.76 -9.96 -8.91
N GLU A 312 19.68 -9.56 -10.19
CA GLU A 312 20.84 -9.06 -10.96
C GLU A 312 21.37 -7.75 -10.35
N TYR A 313 20.52 -6.73 -10.25
CA TYR A 313 20.93 -5.42 -9.73
C TYR A 313 21.32 -5.45 -8.26
N GLN A 314 20.69 -6.30 -7.44
CA GLN A 314 21.12 -6.56 -6.06
C GLN A 314 22.56 -7.09 -6.01
N ARG A 315 22.92 -8.06 -6.86
CA ARG A 315 24.29 -8.61 -6.92
C ARG A 315 25.29 -7.55 -7.40
N MET A 316 24.95 -6.78 -8.44
CA MET A 316 25.79 -5.67 -8.92
C MET A 316 26.00 -4.60 -7.85
N TYR A 317 24.95 -4.20 -7.13
CA TYR A 317 25.04 -3.21 -6.07
C TYR A 317 25.87 -3.71 -4.89
N ARG A 318 25.65 -4.93 -4.41
CA ARG A 318 26.47 -5.53 -3.34
C ARG A 318 27.94 -5.63 -3.74
N ALA A 319 28.24 -6.01 -4.98
CA ALA A 319 29.62 -5.98 -5.48
C ALA A 319 30.21 -4.56 -5.50
N SER A 320 29.43 -3.54 -5.88
CA SER A 320 29.88 -2.14 -5.91
C SER A 320 30.22 -1.53 -4.54
N LEU A 321 29.71 -2.09 -3.44
CA LEU A 321 29.97 -1.62 -2.07
C LEU A 321 31.32 -2.11 -1.50
N TYR A 322 31.89 -3.17 -2.05
CA TYR A 322 33.11 -3.84 -1.54
C TYR A 322 34.23 -3.93 -2.58
N VAL A 323 34.20 -3.04 -3.58
CA VAL A 323 35.25 -2.90 -4.60
C VAL A 323 36.55 -2.49 -3.91
N ARG A 324 37.63 -3.22 -4.15
CA ARG A 324 38.97 -2.86 -3.68
C ARG A 324 39.56 -1.78 -4.60
N ASP A 325 40.55 -1.02 -4.13
CA ASP A 325 41.12 0.12 -4.87
C ASP A 325 41.64 -0.20 -6.29
N ASN A 326 41.97 -1.46 -6.57
CA ASN A 326 42.43 -1.95 -7.88
C ASN A 326 41.34 -2.59 -8.75
N ASP A 327 40.14 -2.85 -8.20
CA ASP A 327 39.03 -3.48 -8.91
C ASP A 327 38.10 -2.41 -9.51
N VAL A 328 37.43 -2.73 -10.62
CA VAL A 328 36.47 -1.80 -11.26
C VAL A 328 35.06 -2.12 -10.81
N SER A 329 34.35 -1.13 -10.27
CA SER A 329 32.93 -1.26 -9.91
C SER A 329 32.09 -1.69 -11.12
N PRO A 330 31.09 -2.59 -10.96
CA PRO A 330 30.23 -3.01 -12.06
C PRO A 330 29.57 -1.85 -12.83
N PHE A 331 29.36 -0.71 -12.18
CA PHE A 331 28.77 0.48 -12.78
C PHE A 331 29.79 1.43 -13.43
N ASP A 332 31.07 1.38 -13.05
CA ASP A 332 32.08 2.31 -13.58
C ASP A 332 32.53 1.96 -15.00
N SER A 333 32.52 0.68 -15.36
CA SER A 333 32.75 0.21 -16.73
C SER A 333 31.61 0.55 -17.70
N MET A 334 30.43 0.95 -17.21
CA MET A 334 29.27 1.25 -18.05
C MET A 334 29.40 2.61 -18.76
N GLY A 335 29.19 2.60 -20.08
CA GLY A 335 29.08 3.79 -20.92
C GLY A 335 27.70 4.45 -20.83
N LYS A 336 27.60 5.72 -21.26
CA LYS A 336 26.36 6.54 -21.17
C LYS A 336 25.12 5.82 -21.74
N ALA A 337 25.19 5.29 -22.95
CA ALA A 337 24.05 4.65 -23.62
C ALA A 337 23.55 3.39 -22.89
N GLU A 338 24.45 2.61 -22.30
CA GLU A 338 24.09 1.41 -21.52
C GLU A 338 23.45 1.79 -20.17
N LEU A 339 23.95 2.85 -19.52
CA LEU A 339 23.34 3.41 -18.31
C LEU A 339 21.93 3.94 -18.59
N GLU A 340 21.74 4.68 -19.68
CA GLU A 340 20.43 5.19 -20.08
C GLU A 340 19.47 4.03 -20.39
N ARG A 341 19.89 3.04 -21.17
CA ARG A 341 19.08 1.82 -21.43
C ARG A 341 18.66 1.11 -20.15
N ARG A 342 19.60 0.83 -19.23
CA ARG A 342 19.31 0.13 -17.97
C ARG A 342 18.41 0.95 -17.03
N LEU A 343 18.61 2.26 -16.96
CA LEU A 343 17.77 3.16 -16.16
C LEU A 343 16.36 3.30 -16.73
N ASP A 344 16.21 3.33 -18.05
CA ASP A 344 14.90 3.39 -18.71
C ASP A 344 14.19 2.02 -18.66
N GLU A 345 14.91 0.88 -18.66
CA GLU A 345 14.36 -0.44 -18.33
C GLU A 345 13.84 -0.53 -16.89
N LEU A 346 14.53 0.10 -15.93
CA LEU A 346 14.07 0.31 -14.54
C LEU A 346 13.00 1.42 -14.40
N ALA A 347 12.57 2.04 -15.51
CA ALA A 347 11.47 3.01 -15.58
C ALA A 347 10.27 2.49 -16.40
N MET A 348 10.46 1.49 -17.27
CA MET A 348 9.40 0.72 -17.94
C MET A 348 8.54 -0.10 -16.96
N GLY A 349 9.01 -0.31 -15.73
CA GLY A 349 8.20 -0.74 -14.59
C GLY A 349 8.71 -0.12 -13.30
N ARG A 350 7.80 0.33 -12.42
CA ARG A 350 8.16 0.62 -11.02
C ARG A 350 8.81 -0.64 -10.44
N ILE A 351 9.94 -0.51 -9.74
CA ILE A 351 10.71 -1.65 -9.23
C ILE A 351 9.83 -2.62 -8.41
N MET A 352 8.97 -2.06 -7.56
CA MET A 352 8.01 -2.79 -6.74
C MET A 352 6.57 -2.72 -7.29
N THR A 353 5.76 -3.71 -6.94
CA THR A 353 4.29 -3.65 -7.01
C THR A 353 3.75 -2.54 -6.10
N PRO A 354 2.48 -2.10 -6.26
CA PRO A 354 1.81 -1.47 -5.12
C PRO A 354 1.85 -2.43 -3.91
N PRO A 355 1.86 -1.90 -2.67
CA PRO A 355 1.66 -2.72 -1.49
C PRO A 355 0.27 -3.36 -1.52
N GLU A 356 0.20 -4.62 -1.13
CA GLU A 356 -1.03 -5.36 -0.91
C GLU A 356 -1.15 -5.73 0.57
N GLN A 357 -2.39 -5.92 1.04
CA GLN A 357 -2.63 -6.34 2.42
C GLN A 357 -2.55 -7.86 2.54
N LEU A 358 -1.91 -8.30 3.62
CA LEU A 358 -1.90 -9.67 4.10
C LEU A 358 -2.41 -9.65 5.55
N SER A 359 -3.62 -10.16 5.77
CA SER A 359 -4.14 -10.38 7.12
C SER A 359 -3.81 -11.79 7.57
N VAL A 360 -3.30 -11.95 8.80
CA VAL A 360 -2.96 -13.24 9.39
C VAL A 360 -3.67 -13.37 10.73
N TYR A 361 -4.60 -14.32 10.83
CA TYR A 361 -5.25 -14.70 12.09
C TYR A 361 -4.46 -15.84 12.73
N VAL A 362 -4.19 -15.70 14.03
CA VAL A 362 -3.36 -16.63 14.80
C VAL A 362 -4.18 -17.20 15.95
N MET A 363 -4.29 -18.52 16.02
CA MET A 363 -4.87 -19.31 17.10
C MET A 363 -3.84 -20.36 17.55
N ASP A 364 -4.08 -21.05 18.66
CA ASP A 364 -3.14 -22.03 19.26
C ASP A 364 -2.56 -23.04 18.25
N SER A 365 -3.43 -23.67 17.45
CA SER A 365 -3.05 -24.70 16.46
C SER A 365 -3.39 -24.34 15.01
N VAL A 366 -4.01 -23.17 14.78
CA VAL A 366 -4.49 -22.75 13.45
C VAL A 366 -3.94 -21.38 13.09
N VAL A 367 -3.48 -21.23 11.84
CA VAL A 367 -3.11 -19.93 11.26
C VAL A 367 -3.89 -19.75 9.96
N ILE A 368 -4.52 -18.59 9.76
CA ILE A 368 -5.24 -18.25 8.53
C ILE A 368 -4.58 -17.02 7.90
N SER A 369 -3.99 -17.17 6.72
CA SER A 369 -3.49 -16.04 5.91
C SER A 369 -4.50 -15.68 4.81
N VAL A 370 -4.83 -14.41 4.69
CA VAL A 370 -5.77 -13.87 3.71
C VAL A 370 -5.07 -12.77 2.91
N GLN A 371 -5.08 -12.91 1.58
CA GLN A 371 -4.39 -12.02 0.65
C GLN A 371 -5.22 -11.77 -0.60
N LYS A 372 -5.15 -10.56 -1.17
CA LYS A 372 -5.97 -10.17 -2.32
C LYS A 372 -5.54 -10.84 -3.63
N SER A 373 -4.22 -10.97 -3.84
CA SER A 373 -3.62 -11.61 -5.02
C SER A 373 -2.89 -12.91 -4.64
N SER A 374 -2.64 -13.77 -5.61
CA SER A 374 -1.78 -14.95 -5.42
C SER A 374 -0.34 -14.49 -5.21
N SER A 375 0.20 -14.72 -4.02
CA SER A 375 1.54 -14.28 -3.64
C SER A 375 2.58 -15.43 -3.64
N LEU A 376 3.84 -15.04 -3.58
CA LEU A 376 4.96 -15.99 -3.42
C LEU A 376 4.95 -16.73 -2.08
N LEU A 377 4.23 -16.22 -1.07
CA LEU A 377 4.22 -16.70 0.32
C LEU A 377 3.84 -18.19 0.40
N TRP A 378 2.75 -18.60 -0.28
CA TRP A 378 2.32 -20.01 -0.31
C TRP A 378 3.42 -20.93 -0.83
N SER A 379 4.02 -20.57 -1.98
CA SER A 379 5.07 -21.38 -2.61
C SER A 379 6.36 -21.44 -1.79
N THR A 380 6.77 -20.33 -1.19
CA THR A 380 8.01 -20.22 -0.41
C THR A 380 7.89 -20.98 0.91
N LEU A 381 6.79 -20.80 1.65
CA LEU A 381 6.57 -21.49 2.91
C LEU A 381 6.28 -22.97 2.70
N LYS A 382 5.52 -23.36 1.66
CA LYS A 382 5.35 -24.78 1.32
C LYS A 382 6.70 -25.47 1.08
N ARG A 383 7.58 -24.88 0.28
CA ARG A 383 8.95 -25.40 0.06
C ARG A 383 9.78 -25.48 1.36
N ARG A 384 9.63 -24.52 2.29
CA ARG A 384 10.28 -24.58 3.62
C ARG A 384 9.65 -25.69 4.50
N LEU A 385 8.35 -25.94 4.39
CA LEU A 385 7.60 -26.98 5.14
C LEU A 385 7.74 -28.39 4.58
N ASP A 386 8.03 -28.56 3.29
CA ASP A 386 8.32 -29.86 2.66
C ASP A 386 9.68 -30.43 3.11
N MET A 387 10.57 -29.58 3.64
CA MET A 387 11.84 -30.00 4.26
C MET A 387 11.63 -30.44 5.71
N SER A 388 11.74 -31.75 5.98
CA SER A 388 11.48 -32.36 7.30
C SER A 388 12.35 -31.84 8.46
N TYR A 389 13.55 -31.35 8.16
CA TYR A 389 14.50 -30.82 9.13
C TYR A 389 14.43 -29.29 9.28
N SER A 390 13.50 -28.60 8.63
CA SER A 390 13.38 -27.15 8.78
C SER A 390 12.81 -26.76 10.14
N LYS A 391 13.20 -25.61 10.69
CA LYS A 391 12.65 -25.15 11.97
C LYS A 391 11.14 -24.89 11.89
N VAL A 392 10.64 -24.39 10.75
CA VAL A 392 9.20 -24.22 10.48
C VAL A 392 8.43 -25.54 10.66
N ARG A 393 9.05 -26.66 10.24
CA ARG A 393 8.48 -28.01 10.33
C ARG A 393 8.28 -28.49 11.77
N GLN A 394 9.28 -28.20 12.59
CA GLN A 394 9.42 -28.76 13.94
C GLN A 394 8.69 -27.93 15.00
N SER A 395 8.39 -26.67 14.69
CA SER A 395 7.79 -25.70 15.60
C SER A 395 6.28 -25.49 15.39
N GLY A 396 5.63 -24.89 16.38
CA GLY A 396 4.20 -24.57 16.36
C GLY A 396 3.84 -23.31 15.56
N THR A 397 2.61 -22.85 15.74
CA THR A 397 2.00 -21.66 15.10
C THR A 397 2.85 -20.40 15.24
N ALA A 398 3.39 -20.15 16.43
CA ALA A 398 4.29 -19.03 16.74
C ALA A 398 5.45 -18.88 15.73
N PHE A 399 6.10 -19.99 15.35
CA PHE A 399 7.21 -19.97 14.40
C PHE A 399 6.74 -19.83 12.95
N LEU A 400 5.56 -20.35 12.61
CA LEU A 400 4.94 -20.14 11.29
C LEU A 400 4.62 -18.67 11.07
N VAL A 401 4.06 -17.98 12.08
CA VAL A 401 3.79 -16.54 12.04
C VAL A 401 5.10 -15.77 11.84
N ASN A 402 6.14 -16.07 12.62
CA ASN A 402 7.47 -15.50 12.37
C ASN A 402 7.96 -15.75 10.93
N SER A 403 7.78 -16.97 10.42
CA SER A 403 8.18 -17.33 9.05
C SER A 403 7.39 -16.60 7.97
N ILE A 404 6.13 -16.25 8.23
CA ILE A 404 5.31 -15.39 7.36
C ILE A 404 5.88 -13.97 7.34
N VAL A 405 6.14 -13.37 8.50
CA VAL A 405 6.70 -12.01 8.60
C VAL A 405 8.10 -11.94 7.97
N ASP A 406 8.94 -12.94 8.24
CA ASP A 406 10.28 -13.13 7.64
C ASP A 406 10.24 -13.09 6.12
N VAL A 407 9.37 -13.89 5.48
CA VAL A 407 9.20 -13.89 4.02
C VAL A 407 8.71 -12.53 3.48
N CYS A 408 7.89 -11.80 4.24
CA CYS A 408 7.44 -10.46 3.84
C CYS A 408 8.56 -9.41 3.93
N VAL A 409 9.49 -9.55 4.89
CA VAL A 409 10.63 -8.65 5.08
C VAL A 409 11.77 -8.97 4.12
N ASP A 410 12.03 -10.26 3.85
CA ASP A 410 13.03 -10.74 2.89
C ASP A 410 12.85 -10.12 1.49
N GLU A 411 11.60 -10.01 1.02
CA GLU A 411 11.26 -9.42 -0.28
C GLU A 411 11.65 -7.93 -0.39
N LEU A 412 11.72 -7.19 0.73
CA LEU A 412 12.13 -5.78 0.76
C LEU A 412 13.63 -5.59 0.44
N SER A 413 14.47 -6.56 0.81
CA SER A 413 15.93 -6.45 0.70
C SER A 413 16.41 -6.38 -0.76
N PRO A 414 16.01 -7.27 -1.70
CA PRO A 414 16.31 -7.10 -3.12
C PRO A 414 15.83 -5.75 -3.67
N ILE A 415 14.62 -5.31 -3.31
CA ILE A 415 14.05 -4.03 -3.74
C ILE A 415 14.94 -2.86 -3.28
N ALA A 416 15.34 -2.80 -2.00
CA ALA A 416 16.23 -1.77 -1.47
C ALA A 416 17.58 -1.70 -2.22
N HIS A 417 18.23 -2.86 -2.44
CA HIS A 417 19.51 -2.91 -3.15
C HIS A 417 19.38 -2.51 -4.64
N THR A 418 18.23 -2.74 -5.29
CA THR A 418 18.00 -2.30 -6.67
C THR A 418 17.82 -0.78 -6.79
N TYR A 419 17.22 -0.12 -5.80
CA TYR A 419 17.28 1.34 -5.70
C TYR A 419 18.73 1.81 -5.50
N GLY A 420 19.54 1.07 -4.76
CA GLY A 420 20.98 1.29 -4.67
C GLY A 420 21.70 1.26 -6.03
N ALA A 421 21.47 0.22 -6.84
CA ALA A 421 21.97 0.16 -8.20
C ALA A 421 21.49 1.34 -9.06
N LYS A 422 20.22 1.73 -8.95
CA LYS A 422 19.63 2.87 -9.67
C LYS A 422 20.30 4.20 -9.30
N VAL A 423 20.57 4.43 -8.02
CA VAL A 423 21.31 5.61 -7.53
C VAL A 423 22.77 5.60 -7.98
N ALA A 424 23.44 4.44 -7.96
CA ALA A 424 24.81 4.30 -8.47
C ALA A 424 24.90 4.59 -9.98
N MET A 425 23.97 4.05 -10.78
CA MET A 425 23.89 4.33 -12.22
C MET A 425 23.59 5.80 -12.53
N LEU A 426 22.69 6.45 -11.77
CA LEU A 426 22.45 7.90 -11.88
C LEU A 426 23.68 8.73 -11.50
N SER A 427 24.42 8.32 -10.45
CA SER A 427 25.70 8.92 -10.07
C SER A 427 26.76 8.81 -11.17
N ARG A 428 26.79 7.69 -11.90
CA ARG A 428 27.70 7.50 -13.04
C ARG A 428 27.28 8.32 -14.26
N LEU A 429 25.97 8.37 -14.55
CA LEU A 429 25.41 9.15 -15.66
C LEU A 429 25.69 10.65 -15.51
N LEU A 430 25.55 11.19 -14.29
CA LEU A 430 25.89 12.59 -13.98
C LEU A 430 27.37 12.93 -14.26
N ARG A 431 28.29 11.97 -14.06
CA ARG A 431 29.72 12.15 -14.35
C ARG A 431 30.03 12.12 -15.85
N HIS A 432 29.28 11.34 -16.63
CA HIS A 432 29.46 11.27 -18.10
C HIS A 432 28.90 12.49 -18.84
N ASP A 433 27.75 13.04 -18.41
CA ASP A 433 27.14 14.21 -19.03
C ASP A 433 26.49 15.15 -17.99
N PRO A 434 27.29 15.98 -17.30
CA PRO A 434 26.77 16.93 -16.31
C PRO A 434 25.96 18.07 -16.94
N ARG A 435 26.07 18.30 -18.26
CA ARG A 435 25.42 19.42 -18.95
C ARG A 435 23.94 19.14 -19.23
N ASN A 436 23.61 17.91 -19.65
CA ASN A 436 22.25 17.52 -20.01
C ASN A 436 21.55 16.66 -18.94
N PHE A 437 22.18 16.41 -17.79
CA PHE A 437 21.60 15.56 -16.75
C PHE A 437 20.29 16.13 -16.18
N ASN A 438 19.22 15.34 -16.24
CA ASN A 438 17.92 15.73 -15.69
C ASN A 438 17.78 15.34 -14.21
N ALA A 439 17.80 16.35 -13.33
CA ALA A 439 17.60 16.21 -11.89
C ALA A 439 16.24 15.58 -11.49
N ASP A 440 15.20 15.65 -12.33
CA ASP A 440 13.92 14.98 -12.08
C ASP A 440 14.06 13.46 -11.96
N ARG A 441 15.08 12.86 -12.60
CA ARG A 441 15.37 11.42 -12.47
C ARG A 441 15.78 11.07 -11.04
N LEU A 442 16.59 11.93 -10.38
CA LEU A 442 16.92 11.79 -8.95
C LEU A 442 15.69 12.00 -8.07
N ALA A 443 14.91 13.07 -8.31
CA ALA A 443 13.71 13.37 -7.52
C ALA A 443 12.67 12.24 -7.56
N LYS A 444 12.45 11.62 -8.74
CA LYS A 444 11.61 10.41 -8.89
C LYS A 444 12.17 9.23 -8.11
N CYS A 445 13.47 8.95 -8.22
CA CYS A 445 14.13 7.89 -7.46
C CYS A 445 13.99 8.09 -5.94
N SER A 446 14.20 9.31 -5.44
CA SER A 446 14.00 9.64 -4.02
C SER A 446 12.54 9.48 -3.57
N LYS A 447 11.56 9.73 -4.44
CA LYS A 447 10.14 9.49 -4.13
C LYS A 447 9.85 7.99 -4.01
N GLU A 448 10.44 7.16 -4.88
CA GLU A 448 10.30 5.69 -4.83
C GLU A 448 10.95 5.10 -3.57
N ILE A 449 12.17 5.52 -3.22
CA ILE A 449 12.87 5.10 -1.99
C ILE A 449 12.09 5.51 -0.73
N LYS A 450 11.53 6.73 -0.68
CA LYS A 450 10.62 7.15 0.41
C LYS A 450 9.39 6.27 0.50
N GLY A 451 8.86 5.80 -0.63
CA GLY A 451 7.75 4.85 -0.68
C GLY A 451 8.08 3.54 0.04
N LEU A 452 9.26 2.96 -0.23
CA LEU A 452 9.75 1.76 0.47
C LEU A 452 9.93 2.05 1.97
N LYS A 453 10.60 3.16 2.34
CA LYS A 453 10.86 3.52 3.73
C LYS A 453 9.59 3.66 4.58
N LEU A 454 8.50 4.15 3.98
CA LEU A 454 7.21 4.28 4.68
C LEU A 454 6.62 2.94 5.14
N LEU A 455 7.01 1.81 4.51
CA LEU A 455 6.60 0.46 4.90
C LEU A 455 7.40 -0.07 6.10
N CYS A 456 8.69 0.28 6.20
CA CYS A 456 9.60 -0.23 7.23
C CYS A 456 9.19 0.19 8.66
N LYS A 457 8.77 1.45 8.86
CA LYS A 457 8.45 1.96 10.20
C LYS A 457 7.25 1.26 10.86
N PRO A 458 6.09 1.09 10.20
CA PRO A 458 4.97 0.32 10.77
C PRO A 458 5.33 -1.14 11.06
N LEU A 459 6.05 -1.82 10.15
CA LEU A 459 6.51 -3.19 10.36
C LEU A 459 7.36 -3.32 11.64
N ARG A 460 8.26 -2.36 11.90
CA ARG A 460 9.08 -2.33 13.13
C ARG A 460 8.26 -2.10 14.40
N GLU A 461 7.23 -1.28 14.34
CA GLU A 461 6.34 -1.06 15.50
C GLU A 461 5.52 -2.33 15.79
N MET A 462 4.95 -2.95 14.76
CA MET A 462 4.21 -4.21 14.90
C MET A 462 5.11 -5.36 15.41
N THR A 463 6.36 -5.51 14.94
CA THR A 463 7.26 -6.53 15.54
C THR A 463 7.62 -6.22 16.98
N THR A 464 7.69 -4.93 17.35
CA THR A 464 7.84 -4.50 18.75
C THR A 464 6.61 -4.83 19.61
N GLN A 465 5.40 -4.83 19.04
CA GLN A 465 4.17 -5.25 19.71
C GLN A 465 4.12 -6.77 19.87
N LEU A 466 4.42 -7.54 18.82
CA LEU A 466 4.54 -9.01 18.87
C LEU A 466 5.52 -9.45 19.98
N MET A 467 6.70 -8.85 20.04
CA MET A 467 7.73 -9.15 21.05
C MET A 467 7.35 -8.79 22.50
N LYS A 468 6.27 -8.03 22.72
CA LYS A 468 5.74 -7.67 24.05
C LYS A 468 4.52 -8.49 24.47
N SER A 469 3.84 -9.12 23.51
CA SER A 469 2.66 -9.94 23.76
C SER A 469 3.02 -11.25 24.46
N THR A 470 2.06 -11.82 25.18
CA THR A 470 2.20 -13.11 25.89
C THR A 470 2.16 -14.31 24.94
N ASP A 471 1.67 -14.12 23.72
CA ASP A 471 1.31 -15.20 22.79
C ASP A 471 2.55 -15.82 22.12
N PHE A 472 3.73 -15.19 22.26
CA PHE A 472 5.00 -15.65 21.70
C PHE A 472 6.09 -15.69 22.76
N GLU A 473 6.46 -16.90 23.21
CA GLU A 473 7.48 -17.09 24.23
C GLU A 473 8.81 -17.68 23.70
N GLY A 474 9.84 -17.63 24.55
CA GLY A 474 11.05 -18.45 24.42
C GLY A 474 11.92 -18.13 23.19
N GLU A 475 12.18 -19.15 22.36
CA GLU A 475 13.06 -19.04 21.19
C GLU A 475 12.47 -18.12 20.11
N THR A 476 11.14 -18.08 19.95
CA THR A 476 10.44 -17.31 18.91
C THR A 476 10.78 -15.82 18.97
N LEU A 477 10.91 -15.26 20.18
CA LEU A 477 11.29 -13.86 20.42
C LEU A 477 12.68 -13.50 19.87
N ARG A 478 13.57 -14.47 19.67
CA ARG A 478 14.88 -14.24 19.03
C ARG A 478 14.75 -14.08 17.52
N TYR A 479 13.83 -14.80 16.88
CA TYR A 479 13.59 -14.68 15.45
C TYR A 479 12.86 -13.39 15.11
N PHE A 480 11.87 -12.97 15.92
CA PHE A 480 11.24 -11.65 15.73
C PHE A 480 12.24 -10.49 15.89
N ARG A 481 13.29 -10.65 16.71
CA ARG A 481 14.39 -9.69 16.80
C ARG A 481 15.24 -9.67 15.51
N ASP A 482 15.59 -10.83 14.97
CA ASP A 482 16.34 -10.93 13.70
C ASP A 482 15.56 -10.26 12.55
N VAL A 483 14.26 -10.51 12.45
CA VAL A 483 13.33 -9.84 11.53
C VAL A 483 13.29 -8.32 11.77
N GLN A 484 13.24 -7.88 13.03
CA GLN A 484 13.30 -6.46 13.39
C GLN A 484 14.62 -5.80 12.99
N ASP A 485 15.76 -6.48 13.18
CA ASP A 485 17.09 -6.02 12.78
C ASP A 485 17.19 -5.96 11.23
N HIS A 486 16.59 -6.92 10.52
CA HIS A 486 16.50 -6.89 9.05
C HIS A 486 15.70 -5.68 8.55
N VAL A 487 14.53 -5.39 9.14
CA VAL A 487 13.75 -4.18 8.83
C VAL A 487 14.54 -2.90 9.14
N MET A 488 15.32 -2.88 10.22
CA MET A 488 16.16 -1.75 10.61
C MET A 488 17.26 -1.48 9.57
N VAL A 489 17.99 -2.51 9.14
CA VAL A 489 19.02 -2.41 8.09
C VAL A 489 18.43 -1.91 6.77
N ILE A 490 17.19 -2.28 6.43
CA ILE A 490 16.49 -1.78 5.23
C ILE A 490 16.10 -0.29 5.40
N ASP A 491 15.62 0.12 6.58
CA ASP A 491 15.27 1.52 6.92
C ASP A 491 16.50 2.45 6.81
N GLU A 492 17.63 2.02 7.39
CA GLU A 492 18.93 2.70 7.31
C GLU A 492 19.48 2.75 5.88
N THR A 493 19.37 1.64 5.13
CA THR A 493 19.75 1.61 3.70
C THR A 493 18.93 2.62 2.90
N CYS A 494 17.62 2.75 3.18
CA CYS A 494 16.79 3.77 2.53
C CYS A 494 17.25 5.20 2.87
N ASP A 495 17.65 5.49 4.11
CA ASP A 495 18.20 6.80 4.48
C ASP A 495 19.53 7.10 3.78
N HIS A 496 20.48 6.16 3.78
CA HIS A 496 21.75 6.31 3.06
C HIS A 496 21.54 6.58 1.57
N LEU A 497 20.55 5.93 0.94
CA LEU A 497 20.20 6.19 -0.46
C LEU A 497 19.54 7.56 -0.67
N LEU A 498 18.71 8.02 0.26
CA LEU A 498 18.10 9.36 0.20
C LEU A 498 19.12 10.47 0.38
N ASP A 499 20.08 10.32 1.29
CA ASP A 499 21.19 11.25 1.46
C ASP A 499 22.14 11.23 0.26
N ARG A 500 22.39 10.05 -0.33
CA ARG A 500 23.12 9.96 -1.60
C ARG A 500 22.37 10.69 -2.73
N CYS A 501 21.04 10.56 -2.82
CA CYS A 501 20.26 11.34 -3.79
C CYS A 501 20.36 12.85 -3.55
N ARG A 502 20.31 13.33 -2.31
CA ARG A 502 20.48 14.75 -1.96
C ARG A 502 21.85 15.27 -2.43
N SER A 503 22.93 14.58 -2.04
CA SER A 503 24.30 14.89 -2.46
C SER A 503 24.46 14.91 -3.99
N LEU A 504 23.81 14.01 -4.73
CA LEU A 504 23.85 14.01 -6.20
C LEU A 504 23.06 15.15 -6.85
N VAL A 505 22.01 15.66 -6.20
CA VAL A 505 21.31 16.88 -6.63
C VAL A 505 22.21 18.09 -6.42
N ASP A 506 22.90 18.17 -5.28
CA ASP A 506 23.87 19.24 -5.00
C ASP A 506 25.07 19.19 -5.97
N ASP A 507 25.62 18.00 -6.25
CA ASP A 507 26.66 17.80 -7.28
C ASP A 507 26.21 18.29 -8.66
N CYS A 508 24.96 18.03 -9.04
CA CYS A 508 24.37 18.50 -10.29
C CYS A 508 24.24 20.04 -10.33
N HIS A 509 23.79 20.65 -9.23
CA HIS A 509 23.75 22.12 -9.12
C HIS A 509 25.16 22.73 -9.18
N ASN A 510 26.12 22.15 -8.47
CA ASN A 510 27.53 22.59 -8.47
C ASN A 510 28.15 22.50 -9.87
N ALA A 511 27.92 21.41 -10.61
CA ALA A 511 28.39 21.28 -11.99
C ALA A 511 27.77 22.34 -12.93
N ARG A 512 26.47 22.64 -12.78
CA ARG A 512 25.79 23.69 -13.54
C ARG A 512 26.28 25.09 -13.17
N HIS A 513 26.58 25.35 -11.91
CA HIS A 513 27.18 26.61 -11.47
C HIS A 513 28.61 26.79 -11.99
N ALA A 514 29.42 25.72 -12.00
CA ALA A 514 30.75 25.74 -12.60
C ALA A 514 30.68 26.07 -14.10
N GLN A 515 29.77 25.44 -14.85
CA GLN A 515 29.54 25.75 -16.26
C GLN A 515 29.05 27.20 -16.48
N GLN A 516 28.13 27.69 -15.64
CA GLN A 516 27.67 29.08 -15.70
C GLN A 516 28.82 30.08 -15.45
N SER A 517 29.70 29.76 -14.49
CA SER A 517 30.91 30.54 -14.22
C SER A 517 31.88 30.53 -15.41
N GLU A 518 32.09 29.38 -16.06
CA GLU A 518 32.90 29.25 -17.28
C GLU A 518 32.35 30.12 -18.42
N VAL A 519 31.05 30.03 -18.71
CA VAL A 519 30.39 30.84 -19.76
C VAL A 519 30.47 32.33 -19.46
N SER A 520 30.20 32.73 -18.20
CA SER A 520 30.30 34.12 -17.76
C SER A 520 31.74 34.64 -17.87
N TYR A 521 32.73 33.79 -17.56
CA TYR A 521 34.14 34.13 -17.70
C TYR A 521 34.50 34.35 -19.18
N THR A 522 34.14 33.44 -20.08
CA THR A 522 34.41 33.59 -21.52
C THR A 522 33.77 34.86 -22.10
N LEU A 523 32.51 35.15 -21.74
CA LEU A 523 31.82 36.37 -22.16
C LEU A 523 32.51 37.63 -21.63
N THR A 524 32.97 37.61 -20.38
CA THR A 524 33.69 38.75 -19.75
C THR A 524 35.04 38.99 -20.42
N LEU A 525 35.78 37.93 -20.77
CA LEU A 525 37.04 38.02 -21.49
C LEU A 525 36.85 38.68 -22.86
N VAL A 526 35.87 38.20 -23.64
CA VAL A 526 35.50 38.77 -24.94
C VAL A 526 35.08 40.25 -24.79
N ALA A 527 34.18 40.56 -23.86
CA ALA A 527 33.71 41.92 -23.63
C ALA A 527 34.84 42.88 -23.23
N THR A 528 35.79 42.44 -22.38
CA THR A 528 36.89 43.31 -21.92
C THR A 528 37.88 43.65 -23.04
N VAL A 529 38.04 42.77 -24.03
CA VAL A 529 38.87 43.03 -25.22
C VAL A 529 38.15 43.97 -26.20
N PHE A 530 36.86 43.75 -26.46
CA PHE A 530 36.12 44.51 -27.48
C PHE A 530 35.56 45.86 -27.02
N LEU A 531 35.15 46.02 -25.75
CA LEU A 531 34.50 47.25 -25.28
C LEU A 531 35.39 48.51 -25.40
N PRO A 532 36.70 48.47 -25.07
CA PRO A 532 37.60 49.61 -25.31
C PRO A 532 37.77 49.92 -26.81
N ALA A 533 37.87 48.89 -27.65
CA ALA A 533 37.97 49.05 -29.10
C ALA A 533 36.69 49.65 -29.71
N GLN A 534 35.52 49.22 -29.23
CA GLN A 534 34.21 49.74 -29.64
C GLN A 534 33.98 51.18 -29.15
N PHE A 535 34.49 51.55 -27.98
CA PHE A 535 34.51 52.94 -27.54
C PHE A 535 35.40 53.81 -28.45
N LEU A 536 36.60 53.32 -28.81
CA LEU A 536 37.50 54.03 -29.72
C LEU A 536 36.92 54.17 -31.14
N THR A 537 36.32 53.13 -31.73
CA THR A 537 35.62 53.27 -33.02
C THR A 537 34.43 54.21 -32.93
N GLY A 538 33.69 54.19 -31.82
CA GLY A 538 32.58 55.11 -31.57
C GLY A 538 33.04 56.57 -31.50
N LEU A 539 34.14 56.85 -30.81
CA LEU A 539 34.71 58.20 -30.66
C LEU A 539 35.16 58.79 -32.02
N TYR A 540 35.93 58.03 -32.80
CA TYR A 540 36.37 58.46 -34.14
C TYR A 540 35.27 58.35 -35.21
N GLY A 541 34.12 57.74 -34.89
CA GLY A 541 32.92 57.72 -35.72
C GLY A 541 31.98 58.92 -35.51
N MET A 542 32.35 59.90 -34.67
CA MET A 542 31.55 61.09 -34.42
C MET A 542 31.79 62.17 -35.49
N ASN A 543 30.72 62.75 -36.04
CA ASN A 543 30.79 63.77 -37.10
C ASN A 543 31.15 65.19 -36.56
N PHE A 544 32.35 65.37 -36.00
CA PHE A 544 32.85 66.69 -35.62
C PHE A 544 33.74 67.31 -36.71
N VAL A 545 33.65 68.64 -36.86
CA VAL A 545 34.36 69.40 -37.90
C VAL A 545 35.86 69.59 -37.60
N ASN A 546 36.24 69.59 -36.32
CA ASN A 546 37.62 69.84 -35.90
C ASN A 546 38.14 68.69 -35.01
N MET A 547 38.59 67.60 -35.65
CA MET A 547 39.39 66.54 -35.02
C MET A 547 40.82 66.62 -35.58
N PRO A 548 41.80 67.18 -34.85
CA PRO A 548 43.15 67.36 -35.36
C PRO A 548 43.84 66.04 -35.76
N GLU A 549 43.45 64.92 -35.14
CA GLU A 549 44.00 63.59 -35.38
C GLU A 549 43.67 63.03 -36.78
N LEU A 550 42.58 63.49 -37.43
CA LEU A 550 42.19 63.04 -38.76
C LEU A 550 43.09 63.60 -39.87
N HIS A 551 43.78 64.72 -39.63
CA HIS A 551 44.64 65.37 -40.61
C HIS A 551 46.09 64.82 -40.60
N CYS A 552 46.41 63.87 -39.72
CA CYS A 552 47.72 63.24 -39.65
C CYS A 552 47.86 62.10 -40.69
N GLU A 553 48.89 62.16 -41.53
CA GLU A 553 49.18 61.19 -42.61
C GLU A 553 49.23 59.73 -42.14
N TYR A 554 49.70 59.48 -40.90
CA TYR A 554 49.79 58.15 -40.29
C TYR A 554 48.66 57.82 -39.29
N GLY A 555 47.64 58.68 -39.16
CA GLY A 555 46.61 58.58 -38.11
C GLY A 555 45.90 57.21 -38.05
N TYR A 556 45.58 56.63 -39.21
CA TYR A 556 44.94 55.31 -39.31
C TYR A 556 45.85 54.16 -38.81
N VAL A 557 47.15 54.24 -39.05
CA VAL A 557 48.13 53.23 -38.59
C VAL A 557 48.37 53.36 -37.09
N ILE A 558 48.47 54.59 -36.59
CA ILE A 558 48.59 54.88 -35.15
C ILE A 558 47.36 54.36 -34.40
N TRP A 559 46.15 54.54 -34.94
CA TRP A 559 44.91 54.03 -34.38
C TRP A 559 44.92 52.50 -34.21
N TRP A 560 45.27 51.75 -35.26
CA TRP A 560 45.41 50.29 -35.17
C TRP A 560 46.49 49.86 -34.17
N GLY A 561 47.59 50.61 -34.08
CA GLY A 561 48.61 50.43 -33.05
C GLY A 561 48.04 50.52 -31.64
N VAL A 562 47.34 51.61 -31.32
CA VAL A 562 46.71 51.83 -30.00
C VAL A 562 45.70 50.73 -29.67
N VAL A 563 44.82 50.37 -30.60
CA VAL A 563 43.82 49.29 -30.38
C VAL A 563 44.51 47.95 -30.11
N SER A 564 45.54 47.61 -30.88
CA SER A 564 46.33 46.39 -30.67
C SER A 564 47.07 46.40 -29.32
N THR A 565 47.64 47.53 -28.90
CA THR A 565 48.29 47.68 -27.59
C THR A 565 47.29 47.51 -26.43
N VAL A 566 46.07 48.05 -26.54
CA VAL A 566 45.03 47.87 -25.51
C VAL A 566 44.54 46.43 -25.45
N ALA A 567 44.32 45.77 -26.60
CA ALA A 567 43.92 44.37 -26.67
C ALA A 567 45.01 43.42 -26.11
N THR A 568 46.26 43.61 -26.52
CA THR A 568 47.38 42.79 -26.01
C THR A 568 47.67 43.06 -24.54
N GLY A 569 47.58 44.31 -24.07
CA GLY A 569 47.74 44.69 -22.67
C GLY A 569 46.68 44.06 -21.75
N THR A 570 45.41 44.08 -22.15
CA THR A 570 44.32 43.45 -21.39
C THR A 570 44.45 41.92 -21.33
N ILE A 571 44.77 41.26 -22.44
CA ILE A 571 45.04 39.81 -22.47
C ILE A 571 46.23 39.45 -21.56
N THR A 572 47.32 40.22 -21.63
CA THR A 572 48.53 39.99 -20.83
C THR A 572 48.24 40.15 -19.33
N TYR A 573 47.42 41.13 -18.94
CA TYR A 573 46.98 41.31 -17.56
C TYR A 573 46.18 40.11 -17.02
N PHE A 574 45.19 39.60 -17.78
CA PHE A 574 44.40 38.44 -17.35
C PHE A 574 45.24 37.16 -17.23
N LYS A 575 46.19 36.96 -18.16
CA LYS A 575 47.10 35.82 -18.17
C LYS A 575 48.10 35.86 -17.00
N PHE A 576 48.88 36.93 -16.87
CA PHE A 576 49.98 36.96 -15.91
C PHE A 576 49.58 37.37 -14.50
N TYR A 577 48.67 38.35 -14.34
CA TYR A 577 48.35 38.90 -13.02
C TYR A 577 47.21 38.14 -12.33
N LYS A 578 46.14 37.83 -13.07
CA LYS A 578 45.01 37.08 -12.53
C LYS A 578 45.10 35.56 -12.67
N LYS A 579 45.96 35.04 -13.56
CA LYS A 579 46.03 33.61 -13.92
C LYS A 579 44.67 33.03 -14.33
N TRP A 580 43.87 33.84 -15.03
CA TRP A 580 42.58 33.43 -15.58
C TRP A 580 42.74 32.79 -16.98
N LEU A 581 43.91 33.00 -17.59
CA LEU A 581 44.41 32.48 -18.87
C LEU A 581 45.77 31.83 -18.65
#